data_AF-A0ABD6AZJ8-F1
#
_entry.id   AF-A0ABD6AZJ8-F1
#
_cell.length_a   1.000
_cell.length_b   1.000
_cell.length_c   1.000
_cell.angle_alpha   90.00
_cell.angle_beta   90.00
_cell.angle_gamma   90.00
#
_symmetry.space_group_name_H-M   'P 1'
#
loop_
_entity.id
_entity.type
_entity.pdbx_description
1 polymer ?
#
loop_
_entity_poly.entity_id
_entity_poly.type
_entity_poly.pdbx_seq_one_letter_code
_entity_poly.pdbx_strand_id
1 'polypeptide(L)' 'MSDCDNCGSFVTEAYVRVFAPEGMETVRVCPNCENKLRDGAEIREARSSRGN' A
#
# COMPACT_ATOMS: atom_id res chain seq x y z
N MET A 1 3.61 4.72 -13.85
CA MET A 1 2.55 5.27 -12.98
C MET A 1 1.53 4.17 -12.77
N SER A 2 1.38 3.67 -11.56
CA SER A 2 0.61 2.45 -11.27
C SER A 2 -0.49 2.76 -10.25
N ASP A 3 -1.50 1.91 -10.17
CA ASP A 3 -2.57 2.03 -9.20
C ASP A 3 -2.40 1.04 -8.04
N CYS A 4 -2.97 1.37 -6.89
CA CYS A 4 -3.05 0.47 -5.74
C CYS A 4 -4.08 -0.64 -5.98
N ASP A 5 -3.71 -1.91 -5.84
CA ASP A 5 -4.64 -3.03 -6.06
C ASP A 5 -5.79 -3.11 -5.03
N ASN A 6 -5.64 -2.47 -3.85
CA ASN A 6 -6.65 -2.52 -2.80
C ASN A 6 -7.68 -1.38 -2.84
N CYS A 7 -7.30 -0.18 -3.31
CA CYS A 7 -8.20 0.98 -3.31
C CYS A 7 -8.26 1.73 -4.64
N GLY A 8 -7.50 1.31 -5.65
CA GLY A 8 -7.42 1.98 -6.95
C GLY A 8 -6.83 3.39 -6.89
N SER A 9 -6.30 3.83 -5.75
CA SER A 9 -5.65 5.13 -5.66
C SER A 9 -4.34 5.12 -6.44
N PHE A 10 -4.08 6.24 -7.12
CA PHE A 10 -2.85 6.48 -7.85
C PHE A 10 -1.62 6.37 -6.93
N VAL A 11 -0.60 5.61 -7.37
CA VAL A 11 0.70 5.53 -6.73
C VAL A 11 1.84 5.81 -7.72
N THR A 12 2.89 6.44 -7.21
CA THR A 12 4.05 6.77 -8.04
C THR A 12 4.92 5.54 -8.27
N GLU A 13 5.65 5.53 -9.38
CA GLU A 13 6.55 4.42 -9.70
C GLU A 13 7.70 4.29 -8.68
N ALA A 14 8.15 5.43 -8.12
CA ALA A 14 9.09 5.44 -7.01
C ALA A 14 8.53 4.73 -5.77
N TYR A 15 7.23 4.88 -5.50
CA TYR A 15 6.57 4.18 -4.41
C TYR A 15 6.50 2.67 -4.67
N VAL A 16 6.12 2.27 -5.88
CA VAL A 16 6.12 0.86 -6.30
C VAL A 16 7.51 0.24 -6.13
N ARG A 17 8.57 0.89 -6.60
CA ARG A 17 9.94 0.35 -6.49
C ARG A 17 10.40 0.06 -5.06
N VAL A 18 9.92 0.83 -4.09
CA VAL A 18 10.33 0.68 -2.68
C VAL A 18 9.43 -0.32 -1.94
N PHE A 19 8.14 -0.34 -2.25
CA PHE A 19 7.14 -1.05 -1.45
C PHE A 19 6.54 -2.28 -2.15
N ALA A 20 6.72 -2.44 -3.46
CA ALA A 20 6.31 -3.65 -4.16
C ALA A 20 7.22 -4.83 -3.75
N PRO A 21 6.64 -6.02 -3.55
CA PRO A 21 7.43 -7.23 -3.37
C PRO A 21 8.14 -7.60 -4.68
N GLU A 22 9.21 -8.40 -4.58
CA GLU A 22 9.94 -8.84 -5.77
C GLU A 22 9.01 -9.54 -6.78
N GLY A 23 9.11 -9.13 -8.05
CA GLY A 23 8.30 -9.68 -9.14
C GLY A 23 6.90 -9.04 -9.29
N MET A 24 6.54 -8.02 -8.51
CA MET A 24 5.31 -7.25 -8.72
C MET A 24 5.60 -5.85 -9.26
N GLU A 25 4.73 -5.41 -10.18
CA GLU A 25 4.76 -4.08 -10.80
C GLU A 25 3.76 -3.10 -10.14
N THR A 26 3.07 -3.56 -9.09
CA THR A 26 2.03 -2.84 -8.35
C THR A 26 2.22 -2.97 -6.84
N VAL A 27 1.57 -2.09 -6.08
CA VAL A 27 1.52 -2.19 -4.61
C VAL A 27 0.18 -2.74 -4.17
N ARG A 28 0.25 -3.78 -3.33
CA ARG A 28 -0.94 -4.41 -2.74
C ARG A 28 -1.77 -3.44 -1.89
N VAL A 29 -1.13 -2.55 -1.14
CA VAL A 29 -1.78 -1.60 -0.22
C VAL A 29 -0.95 -0.31 -0.21
N CYS A 30 -1.60 0.83 -0.40
CA CYS A 30 -0.98 2.15 -0.41
C CYS A 30 -1.30 2.90 0.91
N PRO A 31 -0.65 4.04 1.19
CA PRO A 31 -0.81 4.74 2.46
C PRO A 31 -2.20 5.39 2.63
N ASN A 32 -2.97 5.52 1.54
CA ASN A 32 -4.35 6.01 1.56
C ASN A 32 -5.37 4.91 1.89
N CYS A 33 -4.95 3.65 2.04
CA CYS A 33 -5.85 2.59 2.48
C CYS A 33 -6.15 2.74 3.98
N GLU A 34 -7.31 3.29 4.33
CA GLU A 34 -7.72 3.52 5.74
C GLU A 34 -7.79 2.23 6.59
N ASN A 35 -8.07 1.08 5.96
CA ASN A 35 -8.40 -0.16 6.69
C ASN A 35 -7.29 -1.23 6.73
N LYS A 36 -6.16 -1.02 6.06
CA LYS A 36 -5.09 -2.03 6.01
C LYS A 36 -3.73 -1.35 6.08
N LEU A 37 -2.94 -1.71 7.10
CA LEU A 37 -1.54 -1.31 7.19
C LEU A 37 -0.66 -2.49 6.80
N ARG A 38 0.30 -2.21 5.91
CA ARG A 38 1.34 -3.16 5.54
C ARG A 38 2.43 -3.12 6.62
N ASP A 39 2.65 -4.21 7.34
CA ASP A 39 3.70 -4.33 8.36
C ASP A 39 4.67 -5.43 7.92
N GLY A 40 5.73 -5.03 7.23
CA GLY A 40 6.68 -5.99 6.64
C GLY A 40 6.04 -6.89 5.58
N ALA A 41 6.09 -8.20 5.79
CA ALA A 41 5.54 -9.21 4.89
C ALA A 41 4.05 -9.53 5.13
N GLU A 42 3.50 -9.11 6.28
CA GLU A 42 2.15 -9.47 6.71
C GLU A 42 1.21 -8.25 6.69
N ILE A 43 -0.06 -8.52 6.38
CA ILE A 43 -1.11 -7.50 6.35
C ILE A 43 -1.86 -7.58 7.68
N ARG A 44 -1.83 -6.51 8.47
CA ARG A 44 -2.58 -6.43 9.74
C ARG A 44 -3.61 -5.32 9.69
N GLU A 45 -4.72 -5.51 10.39
CA GLU A 45 -5.73 -4.47 10.58
C GLU A 45 -5.13 -3.30 11.39
N ALA A 46 -5.45 -2.08 10.97
CA ALA A 46 -4.95 -0.87 11.60
C ALA A 46 -5.53 -0.75 13.02
N ARG A 47 -4.67 -0.68 14.05
CA ARG A 47 -5.11 -0.57 15.46
C ARG A 47 -5.64 0.81 15.85
N SER A 48 -5.61 1.80 14.96
CA SER A 48 -6.28 3.09 15.11
C SER A 48 -6.35 3.78 13.75
N SER A 49 -7.52 4.32 13.40
CA SER A 49 -7.68 5.29 12.31
C SER A 49 -6.82 6.52 12.64
N ARG A 50 -5.78 6.79 11.86
CA ARG A 50 -4.94 7.97 12.07
C ARG A 50 -5.71 9.20 11.62
N GLY A 51 -6.42 9.81 12.56
CA GLY A 51 -6.92 11.19 12.46
C GLY A 51 -6.04 12.10 13.30
N ASN A 52 -5.19 12.90 12.64
CA ASN A 52 -4.91 14.30 12.96
C ASN A 52 -4.15 14.93 11.78
#